data_AF-A0A956QDY0-F1
#
_entry.id   AF-A0A956QDY0-F1
#
_cell.length_a   1.000
_cell.length_b   1.000
_cell.length_c   1.000
_cell.angle_alpha   90.00
_cell.angle_beta   90.00
_cell.angle_gamma   90.00
#
_symmetry.space_group_name_H-M   'P 1'
#
loop_
_entity.id
_entity.type
_entity.pdbx_description
1 polymer ?
#
loop_
_entity_poly.entity_id
_entity_poly.type
_entity_poly.pdbx_seq_one_letter_code
_entity_poly.pdbx_strand_id
1 'polypeptide(L)'
;ENDLTKIGKFGIGFVSVFAIKPQAVTVETGRSGEAWRILFRPDRTFERIRLDHPVDGTRVAVWVSLEGRGFNRLKKDCRDTVTYWCKHCDVEVRFAGEPINQPFGLGQPYEFKHSQQGTEVVVAPVAESAPFHGYYNRGLTLLEGQGSPLPNLAFKVRSRYLEHTLTRDNVLHDDHYKLALSIVEQAAYDGMAKDLLERLAQVDAGHPLWKALALASALPLELPPKRWPAIFPGFDRRYAPAELNQMVLYADQPGELVDELLADHQPVMLATKDSPLLSCLEVLGYQPQPVEEAVFLAAGQPAGAKTRELLGAALAVLGSHGIKRLEPCRVESGPPSIKESLSVACRELGRPCRVGSGGPILGVQVEHKTFQQLLAIADHDRPMAVYLLARMLGLAHGQTDRAGLEDMLSLRRKLASPPPALSVGKGKK
;
A
#
# COMPACT_ATOMS: atom_id res chain seq x y z
N GLU A 1 47.94 -14.11 5.59
CA GLU A 1 47.04 -12.95 5.38
C GLU A 1 45.74 -13.30 4.65
N ASN A 2 45.65 -14.36 3.85
CA ASN A 2 44.44 -14.70 3.06
C ASN A 2 43.34 -15.47 3.80
N ASP A 3 43.37 -15.48 5.13
CA ASP A 3 42.36 -16.18 5.92
C ASP A 3 41.18 -15.25 6.15
N LEU A 4 40.23 -15.31 5.22
CA LEU A 4 39.01 -14.54 5.29
C LEU A 4 38.18 -14.88 6.53
N THR A 5 38.51 -15.93 7.33
CA THR A 5 37.89 -16.27 8.63
C THR A 5 38.35 -15.42 9.82
N LYS A 6 39.40 -14.60 9.65
CA LYS A 6 39.92 -13.72 10.70
C LYS A 6 39.41 -12.29 10.55
N ILE A 7 39.11 -11.66 11.69
CA ILE A 7 38.72 -10.24 11.77
C ILE A 7 39.97 -9.36 11.94
N GLY A 8 41.01 -9.85 12.63
CA GLY A 8 42.25 -9.12 12.86
C GLY A 8 43.15 -9.05 11.63
N LYS A 9 43.46 -7.84 11.15
CA LYS A 9 44.41 -7.58 10.03
C LYS A 9 45.69 -6.85 10.50
N PHE A 10 45.53 -5.80 11.32
CA PHE A 10 46.62 -4.84 11.59
C PHE A 10 47.42 -5.05 12.88
N GLY A 11 47.01 -5.95 13.77
CA GLY A 11 47.72 -6.21 15.05
C GLY A 11 47.66 -5.09 16.11
N ILE A 12 47.09 -3.93 15.79
CA ILE A 12 47.00 -2.78 16.71
C ILE A 12 45.80 -2.82 17.67
N GLY A 13 44.84 -3.71 17.45
CA GLY A 13 43.55 -3.73 18.16
C GLY A 13 43.70 -3.83 19.67
N PHE A 14 44.64 -4.63 20.17
CA PHE A 14 44.86 -4.78 21.61
C PHE A 14 45.33 -3.47 22.27
N VAL A 15 46.13 -2.66 21.58
CA VAL A 15 46.70 -1.41 22.12
C VAL A 15 45.60 -0.38 22.46
N SER A 16 44.42 -0.50 21.86
CA SER A 16 43.25 0.34 22.16
C SER A 16 42.80 0.28 23.62
N VAL A 17 43.12 -0.81 24.35
CA VAL A 17 42.80 -0.94 25.79
C VAL A 17 43.43 0.16 26.64
N PHE A 18 44.54 0.76 26.19
CA PHE A 18 45.22 1.84 26.90
C PHE A 18 44.59 3.22 26.67
N ALA A 19 43.62 3.36 25.77
CA ALA A 19 42.96 4.64 25.48
C ALA A 19 42.22 5.20 26.70
N ILE A 20 41.73 4.34 27.59
CA ILE A 20 41.04 4.72 28.84
C ILE A 20 42.01 4.93 30.02
N LYS A 21 43.32 5.03 29.75
CA LYS A 21 44.37 5.30 30.74
C LYS A 21 44.30 4.37 31.97
N PRO A 22 44.37 3.04 31.77
CA PRO A 22 44.31 2.10 32.88
C PRO A 22 45.55 2.20 33.78
N GLN A 23 45.38 1.89 35.06
CA GLN A 23 46.47 1.71 36.02
C GLN A 23 47.24 0.40 35.79
N ALA A 24 46.57 -0.61 35.24
CA ALA A 24 47.17 -1.85 34.81
C ALA A 24 46.26 -2.56 33.80
N VAL A 25 46.83 -3.41 32.95
CA VAL A 25 46.08 -4.36 32.14
C VAL A 25 46.68 -5.75 32.35
N THR A 26 45.85 -6.72 32.72
CA THR A 26 46.26 -8.12 32.91
C THR A 26 45.63 -8.98 31.84
N VAL A 27 46.46 -9.73 31.10
CA VAL A 27 46.02 -10.72 30.12
C VAL A 27 46.41 -12.09 30.63
N GLU A 28 45.43 -12.93 30.95
CA GLU A 28 45.63 -14.34 31.26
C GLU A 28 45.25 -15.17 30.05
N THR A 29 46.13 -16.07 29.62
CA THR A 29 45.88 -16.91 28.45
C THR A 29 46.55 -18.27 28.64
N GLY A 30 45.92 -19.31 28.12
CA GLY A 30 46.47 -20.66 28.11
C GLY A 30 46.43 -21.30 26.74
N ARG A 31 47.49 -22.06 26.41
CA ARG A 31 47.55 -22.90 25.21
C ARG A 31 48.51 -24.07 25.44
N SER A 32 48.12 -25.26 25.01
CA SER A 32 48.99 -26.45 25.00
C SER A 32 49.60 -26.80 26.37
N GLY A 33 48.83 -26.65 27.46
CA GLY A 33 49.28 -26.98 28.82
C GLY A 33 50.12 -25.90 29.50
N GLU A 34 50.41 -24.79 28.82
CA GLU A 34 51.01 -23.61 29.42
C GLU A 34 49.96 -22.54 29.71
N ALA A 35 50.09 -21.87 30.85
CA ALA A 35 49.26 -20.73 31.24
C ALA A 35 50.15 -19.55 31.67
N TRP A 36 49.83 -18.37 31.17
CA TRP A 36 50.62 -17.16 31.37
C TRP A 36 49.72 -15.99 31.74
N ARG A 37 50.20 -15.14 32.66
CA ARG A 37 49.69 -13.79 32.90
C ARG A 37 50.68 -12.77 32.35
N ILE A 38 50.20 -11.86 31.52
CA ILE A 38 50.93 -10.70 31.03
C ILE A 38 50.39 -9.48 31.77
N LEU A 39 51.24 -8.85 32.59
CA LEU A 39 50.89 -7.64 33.33
C LEU A 39 51.50 -6.44 32.61
N PHE A 40 50.66 -5.59 32.02
CA PHE A 40 51.06 -4.32 31.46
C PHE A 40 50.90 -3.19 32.49
N ARG A 41 51.96 -2.38 32.61
CA ARG A 41 52.00 -1.14 33.42
C ARG A 41 51.40 0.05 32.65
N PRO A 42 51.13 1.20 33.31
CA PRO A 42 50.61 2.40 32.64
C PRO A 42 51.47 2.91 31.48
N ASP A 43 52.79 2.73 31.57
CA ASP A 43 53.77 3.08 30.53
C ASP A 43 53.87 2.04 29.40
N ARG A 44 52.99 1.04 29.40
CA ARG A 44 52.88 -0.08 28.43
C ARG A 44 54.05 -1.07 28.48
N THR A 45 54.98 -0.93 29.42
CA THR A 45 55.94 -2.01 29.71
C THR A 45 55.20 -3.20 30.29
N PHE A 46 55.70 -4.42 30.07
CA PHE A 46 55.02 -5.62 30.53
C PHE A 46 55.94 -6.64 31.17
N GLU A 47 55.35 -7.43 32.06
CA GLU A 47 55.98 -8.60 32.67
C GLU A 47 55.19 -9.85 32.33
N ARG A 48 55.91 -10.96 32.18
CA ARG A 48 55.33 -12.28 31.95
C ARG A 48 55.48 -13.13 33.19
N ILE A 49 54.37 -13.65 33.68
CA ILE A 49 54.28 -14.46 34.88
C ILE A 49 53.67 -15.79 34.49
N ARG A 50 54.34 -16.91 34.81
CA ARG A 50 53.78 -18.24 34.60
C ARG A 50 52.71 -18.52 35.67
N LEU A 51 51.58 -19.07 35.25
CA LEU A 51 50.51 -19.49 36.17
C LEU A 51 50.65 -20.98 36.52
N ASP A 52 50.27 -21.33 37.73
CA ASP A 52 50.28 -22.69 38.29
C ASP A 52 48.98 -23.46 38.05
N HIS A 53 47.95 -22.77 37.57
CA HIS A 53 46.65 -23.33 37.20
C HIS A 53 46.41 -23.16 35.70
N PRO A 54 45.68 -24.10 35.07
CA PRO A 54 45.30 -23.97 33.67
C PRO A 54 44.32 -22.80 33.47
N VAL A 55 44.47 -22.09 32.36
CA VAL A 55 43.53 -21.06 31.90
C VAL A 55 42.96 -21.52 30.57
N ASP A 56 41.64 -21.59 30.47
CA ASP A 56 40.96 -21.85 29.20
C ASP A 56 40.63 -20.53 28.50
N GLY A 57 40.97 -20.44 27.21
CA GLY A 57 40.87 -19.22 26.43
C GLY A 57 41.76 -18.07 26.91
N THR A 58 41.24 -16.84 26.81
CA THR A 58 41.95 -15.62 27.16
C THR A 58 41.05 -14.69 27.96
N ARG A 59 41.51 -14.27 29.14
CA ARG A 59 40.86 -13.26 29.99
C ARG A 59 41.66 -11.98 29.98
N VAL A 60 41.01 -10.86 29.67
CA VAL A 60 41.61 -9.52 29.77
C VAL A 60 40.89 -8.77 30.89
N ALA A 61 41.65 -8.25 31.86
CA ALA A 61 41.15 -7.37 32.90
C ALA A 61 41.86 -6.02 32.84
N VAL A 62 41.07 -4.95 32.92
CA VAL A 62 41.50 -3.56 32.81
C VAL A 62 41.22 -2.87 34.12
N TRP A 63 42.26 -2.35 34.76
CA TRP A 63 42.18 -1.73 36.08
C TRP A 63 42.14 -0.22 35.92
N VAL A 64 41.03 0.41 36.30
CA VAL A 64 40.81 1.86 36.16
C VAL A 64 40.40 2.42 37.52
N SER A 65 40.98 3.55 37.92
CA SER A 65 40.56 4.28 39.12
C SER A 65 39.47 5.27 38.76
N LEU A 66 38.28 5.10 39.34
CA LEU A 66 37.11 5.93 39.09
C LEU A 66 36.36 6.19 40.40
N GLU A 67 35.76 7.37 40.50
CA GLU A 67 34.76 7.66 41.54
C GLU A 67 33.44 6.91 41.24
N GLY A 68 32.63 6.66 42.28
CA GLY A 68 31.43 5.81 42.17
C GLY A 68 30.41 6.23 41.10
N ARG A 69 30.21 7.54 40.86
CA ARG A 69 29.35 8.02 39.75
C ARG A 69 29.96 7.73 38.38
N GLY A 70 31.29 7.79 38.26
CA GLY A 70 32.03 7.46 37.05
C GLY A 70 31.93 5.98 36.69
N PHE A 71 31.89 5.08 37.69
CA PHE A 71 31.73 3.65 37.45
C PHE A 71 30.38 3.31 36.79
N ASN A 72 29.27 3.85 37.31
CA ASN A 72 27.95 3.56 36.74
C ASN A 72 27.80 4.09 35.32
N ARG A 73 28.37 5.27 35.03
CA ARG A 73 28.43 5.82 33.68
C ARG A 73 29.25 4.92 32.76
N LEU A 74 30.46 4.54 33.15
CA LEU A 74 31.30 3.64 32.36
C LEU A 74 30.61 2.30 32.10
N LYS A 75 29.95 1.72 33.10
CA LYS A 75 29.20 0.46 32.93
C LYS A 75 28.11 0.61 31.87
N LYS A 76 27.35 1.71 31.89
CA LYS A 76 26.33 1.99 30.87
C LYS A 76 26.97 2.17 29.49
N ASP A 77 27.99 3.03 29.39
CA ASP A 77 28.67 3.32 28.13
C ASP A 77 29.29 2.05 27.51
N CYS A 78 29.86 1.16 28.34
CA CYS A 78 30.34 -0.15 27.89
C CYS A 78 29.22 -1.04 27.35
N ARG A 79 28.07 -1.11 28.04
CA ARG A 79 26.92 -1.90 27.58
C ARG A 79 26.44 -1.39 26.22
N ASP A 80 26.26 -0.09 26.09
CA ASP A 80 25.76 0.54 24.87
C ASP A 80 26.77 0.34 23.73
N THR A 81 28.07 0.52 24.00
CA THR A 81 29.16 0.31 23.03
C THR A 81 29.24 -1.14 22.56
N VAL A 82 29.33 -2.11 23.46
CA VAL A 82 29.45 -3.53 23.08
C VAL A 82 28.17 -3.99 22.38
N THR A 83 27.00 -3.51 22.78
CA THR A 83 25.75 -3.79 22.07
C THR A 83 25.80 -3.24 20.65
N TYR A 84 26.17 -1.96 20.47
CA TYR A 84 26.24 -1.35 19.14
C TYR A 84 27.17 -2.11 18.19
N TRP A 85 28.38 -2.47 18.65
CA TRP A 85 29.39 -3.09 17.79
C TRP A 85 29.20 -4.60 17.60
N CYS A 86 28.62 -5.30 18.58
CA CYS A 86 28.62 -6.77 18.62
C CYS A 86 27.22 -7.41 18.60
N LYS A 87 26.13 -6.63 18.51
CA LYS A 87 24.75 -7.17 18.53
C LYS A 87 24.51 -8.25 17.47
N HIS A 88 25.22 -8.27 16.35
CA HIS A 88 24.98 -9.26 15.29
C HIS A 88 26.09 -10.32 15.17
N CYS A 89 27.01 -10.38 16.14
CA CYS A 89 28.09 -11.37 16.17
C CYS A 89 27.55 -12.81 16.08
N ASP A 90 28.27 -13.65 15.33
CA ASP A 90 27.96 -15.08 15.19
C ASP A 90 28.22 -15.88 16.49
N VAL A 91 29.06 -15.35 17.37
CA VAL A 91 29.36 -15.93 18.68
C VAL A 91 28.52 -15.25 19.76
N GLU A 92 28.20 -16.01 20.81
CA GLU A 92 27.51 -15.47 21.97
C GLU A 92 28.39 -14.42 22.68
N VAL A 93 27.82 -13.24 22.89
CA VAL A 93 28.42 -12.15 23.65
C VAL A 93 27.52 -11.88 24.84
N ARG A 94 28.12 -11.88 26.04
CA ARG A 94 27.44 -11.56 27.29
C ARG A 94 28.00 -10.30 27.92
N PHE A 95 27.11 -9.43 28.38
CA PHE A 95 27.47 -8.28 29.19
C PHE A 95 26.91 -8.48 30.61
N ALA A 96 27.80 -8.53 31.61
CA ALA A 96 27.41 -8.81 33.00
C ALA A 96 26.56 -10.08 33.18
N GLY A 97 26.82 -11.12 32.37
CA GLY A 97 26.11 -12.41 32.40
C GLY A 97 24.89 -12.48 31.46
N GLU A 98 24.39 -11.36 30.98
CA GLU A 98 23.21 -11.30 30.09
C GLU A 98 23.63 -11.32 28.61
N PRO A 99 22.95 -12.11 27.75
CA PRO A 99 23.23 -12.10 26.31
C PRO A 99 22.84 -10.75 25.68
N ILE A 100 23.68 -10.26 24.75
CA ILE A 100 23.43 -9.00 24.03
C ILE A 100 23.22 -9.19 22.52
N ASN A 101 23.40 -10.40 22.00
CA ASN A 101 23.16 -10.68 20.59
C ASN A 101 21.68 -10.43 20.22
N GLN A 102 21.47 -9.96 19.00
CA GLN A 102 20.19 -9.62 18.42
C GLN A 102 20.08 -10.25 17.03
N PRO A 103 18.87 -10.69 16.61
CA PRO A 103 18.65 -11.20 15.26
C PRO A 103 19.14 -10.23 14.19
N PHE A 104 19.70 -10.76 13.11
CA PHE A 104 20.06 -9.96 11.93
C PHE A 104 18.78 -9.65 11.14
N GLY A 105 18.21 -8.47 11.43
CA GLY A 105 16.96 -7.98 10.85
C GLY A 105 16.83 -6.46 10.98
N LEU A 106 15.86 -5.89 10.29
CA LEU A 106 15.52 -4.46 10.31
C LEU A 106 14.39 -4.15 11.30
N GLY A 107 13.62 -5.17 11.73
CA GLY A 107 12.50 -4.99 12.66
C GLY A 107 11.28 -4.34 12.01
N GLN A 108 11.20 -4.38 10.68
CA GLN A 108 10.09 -3.86 9.90
C GLN A 108 8.96 -4.90 9.80
N PRO A 109 7.69 -4.49 9.61
CA PRO A 109 6.58 -5.43 9.38
C PRO A 109 6.81 -6.38 8.20
N TYR A 110 7.61 -5.93 7.23
CA TYR A 110 8.12 -6.73 6.14
C TYR A 110 9.62 -6.52 6.01
N GLU A 111 10.37 -7.61 5.95
CA GLU A 111 11.78 -7.62 5.59
C GLU A 111 12.06 -8.83 4.70
N PHE A 112 12.90 -8.65 3.70
CA PHE A 112 13.34 -9.70 2.80
C PHE A 112 14.81 -10.03 3.07
N LYS A 113 15.10 -11.32 3.28
CA LYS A 113 16.45 -11.82 3.53
C LYS A 113 16.95 -12.54 2.30
N HIS A 114 18.16 -12.19 1.87
CA HIS A 114 18.83 -12.86 0.77
C HIS A 114 20.26 -13.18 1.18
N SER A 115 20.76 -14.33 0.72
CA SER A 115 22.11 -14.78 1.03
C SER A 115 22.78 -15.34 -0.22
N GLN A 116 24.00 -14.88 -0.46
CA GLN A 116 24.91 -15.39 -1.47
C GLN A 116 26.26 -15.70 -0.81
N GLN A 117 27.14 -16.43 -1.46
CA GLN A 117 28.40 -16.95 -0.89
C GLN A 117 29.21 -15.91 -0.09
N GLY A 118 29.07 -15.91 1.24
CA GLY A 118 29.80 -15.01 2.15
C GLY A 118 29.19 -13.62 2.36
N THR A 119 28.00 -13.36 1.81
CA THR A 119 27.24 -12.12 1.95
C THR A 119 25.77 -12.43 2.29
N GLU A 120 25.26 -11.83 3.36
CA GLU A 120 23.85 -11.85 3.73
C GLU A 120 23.32 -10.43 3.72
N VAL A 121 22.14 -10.24 3.15
CA VAL A 121 21.46 -8.94 3.09
C VAL A 121 20.05 -9.07 3.66
N VAL A 122 19.62 -8.02 4.35
CA VAL A 122 18.24 -7.81 4.75
C VAL A 122 17.81 -6.46 4.21
N VAL A 123 16.69 -6.43 3.49
CA VAL A 123 16.14 -5.22 2.87
C VAL A 123 14.68 -5.03 3.25
N ALA A 124 14.24 -3.77 3.34
CA ALA A 124 12.84 -3.43 3.55
C ALA A 124 12.50 -2.11 2.84
N PRO A 125 11.35 -2.00 2.18
CA PRO A 125 10.86 -0.74 1.62
C PRO A 125 10.39 0.17 2.75
N VAL A 126 10.77 1.44 2.73
CA VAL A 126 10.49 2.41 3.79
C VAL A 126 10.07 3.75 3.23
N ALA A 127 9.32 4.55 4.00
CA ALA A 127 8.79 5.84 3.56
C ALA A 127 9.76 7.01 3.86
N GLU A 128 10.75 6.76 4.71
CA GLU A 128 11.69 7.73 5.23
C GLU A 128 12.57 8.31 4.11
N SER A 129 12.72 9.63 4.09
CA SER A 129 13.58 10.33 3.12
C SER A 129 15.07 10.05 3.30
N ALA A 130 15.47 9.62 4.50
CA ALA A 130 16.83 9.18 4.80
C ALA A 130 16.78 7.76 5.41
N PRO A 131 16.63 6.71 4.58
CA PRO A 131 16.51 5.34 5.07
C PRO A 131 17.76 4.86 5.83
N PHE A 132 17.55 3.91 6.73
CA PHE A 132 18.63 3.25 7.47
C PHE A 132 19.51 2.40 6.54
N HIS A 133 20.83 2.43 6.76
CA HIS A 133 21.76 1.47 6.17
C HIS A 133 22.76 0.97 7.22
N GLY A 134 23.11 -0.30 7.14
CA GLY A 134 24.09 -0.92 8.03
C GLY A 134 25.03 -1.87 7.29
N TYR A 135 26.33 -1.74 7.56
CA TYR A 135 27.38 -2.59 7.01
C TYR A 135 28.08 -3.35 8.13
N TYR A 136 28.23 -4.65 7.93
CA TYR A 136 28.78 -5.56 8.93
C TYR A 136 29.79 -6.51 8.32
N ASN A 137 30.81 -6.87 9.09
CA ASN A 137 31.74 -7.96 8.76
C ASN A 137 31.73 -8.97 9.91
N ARG A 138 31.29 -10.20 9.63
CA ARG A 138 31.04 -11.25 10.64
C ARG A 138 30.13 -10.83 11.80
N GLY A 139 29.17 -9.95 11.52
CA GLY A 139 28.27 -9.46 12.56
C GLY A 139 28.85 -8.36 13.45
N LEU A 140 30.11 -7.97 13.26
CA LEU A 140 30.62 -6.72 13.80
C LEU A 140 30.15 -5.57 12.93
N THR A 141 29.64 -4.53 13.59
CA THR A 141 29.27 -3.28 12.93
C THR A 141 30.53 -2.62 12.36
N LEU A 142 30.46 -2.19 11.11
CA LEU A 142 31.46 -1.31 10.50
C LEU A 142 30.93 0.12 10.44
N LEU A 143 29.69 0.26 9.97
CA LEU A 143 29.00 1.53 9.82
C LEU A 143 27.50 1.30 9.90
N GLU A 144 26.80 2.10 10.71
CA GLU A 144 25.34 2.25 10.66
C GLU A 144 25.02 3.72 10.53
N GLY A 145 24.03 4.05 9.69
CA GLY A 145 23.68 5.43 9.42
C GLY A 145 22.29 5.59 8.82
N GLN A 146 21.89 6.86 8.69
CA GLN A 146 20.72 7.28 7.91
C GLN A 146 21.19 7.84 6.57
N GLY A 147 20.29 7.89 5.59
CA GLY A 147 20.62 8.35 4.25
C GLY A 147 21.25 7.24 3.43
N SER A 148 20.54 6.09 3.35
CA SER A 148 20.86 5.00 2.42
C SER A 148 21.21 5.54 1.03
N PRO A 149 22.25 5.00 0.38
CA PRO A 149 22.54 5.32 -1.02
C PRO A 149 21.42 4.86 -1.97
N LEU A 150 20.51 4.01 -1.49
CA LEU A 150 19.34 3.52 -2.21
C LEU A 150 18.08 4.20 -1.64
N PRO A 151 17.45 5.13 -2.38
CA PRO A 151 16.25 5.84 -1.93
C PRO A 151 15.13 4.87 -1.54
N ASN A 152 14.36 5.21 -0.50
CA ASN A 152 13.20 4.46 -0.02
C ASN A 152 13.48 3.00 0.40
N LEU A 153 14.76 2.64 0.58
CA LEU A 153 15.19 1.29 0.94
C LEU A 153 16.05 1.33 2.18
N ALA A 154 15.57 0.67 3.25
CA ALA A 154 16.40 0.37 4.41
C ALA A 154 17.09 -0.98 4.21
N PHE A 155 18.37 -1.08 4.60
CA PHE A 155 19.08 -2.35 4.47
C PHE A 155 20.14 -2.59 5.56
N LYS A 156 20.45 -3.87 5.74
CA LYS A 156 21.66 -4.36 6.43
C LYS A 156 22.38 -5.31 5.49
N VAL A 157 23.70 -5.16 5.37
CA VAL A 157 24.55 -6.10 4.62
C VAL A 157 25.69 -6.60 5.49
N ARG A 158 25.76 -7.92 5.65
CA ARG A 158 26.82 -8.62 6.34
C ARG A 158 27.66 -9.36 5.33
N SER A 159 28.90 -8.95 5.13
CA SER A 159 29.81 -9.60 4.18
C SER A 159 31.23 -9.69 4.70
N ARG A 160 31.85 -10.86 4.50
CA ARG A 160 33.25 -11.10 4.85
C ARG A 160 34.24 -10.40 3.91
N TYR A 161 33.76 -9.92 2.76
CA TYR A 161 34.58 -9.23 1.76
C TYR A 161 34.60 -7.71 1.96
N LEU A 162 33.73 -7.16 2.81
CA LEU A 162 33.75 -5.74 3.11
C LEU A 162 35.04 -5.39 3.86
N GLU A 163 35.83 -4.54 3.22
CA GLU A 163 37.00 -3.92 3.84
C GLU A 163 36.61 -2.67 4.62
N HIS A 164 37.42 -2.35 5.62
CA HIS A 164 37.19 -1.24 6.54
C HIS A 164 38.42 -0.34 6.63
N THR A 165 38.22 0.90 7.07
CA THR A 165 39.32 1.82 7.42
C THR A 165 40.20 1.25 8.54
N LEU A 166 41.39 1.83 8.74
CA LEU A 166 42.30 1.43 9.83
C LEU A 166 41.63 1.53 11.22
N THR A 167 40.77 2.53 11.40
CA THR A 167 39.96 2.79 12.60
C THR A 167 38.73 1.90 12.72
N ARG A 168 38.35 1.17 11.65
CA ARG A 168 37.22 0.23 11.58
C ARG A 168 35.84 0.84 11.80
N ASP A 169 35.74 2.15 11.63
CA ASP A 169 34.53 2.95 11.79
C ASP A 169 33.88 3.35 10.46
N ASN A 170 34.46 2.90 9.35
CA ASN A 170 33.93 3.13 8.01
C ASN A 170 34.31 1.99 7.06
N VAL A 171 33.56 1.88 5.97
CA VAL A 171 33.74 0.88 4.91
C VAL A 171 34.57 1.49 3.79
N LEU A 172 35.50 0.73 3.21
CA LEU A 172 36.21 1.16 2.01
C LEU A 172 35.30 0.99 0.80
N HIS A 173 35.15 2.03 -0.02
CA HIS A 173 34.31 2.02 -1.22
C HIS A 173 35.06 1.41 -2.42
N ASP A 174 35.54 0.19 -2.24
CA ASP A 174 36.26 -0.59 -3.25
C ASP A 174 35.30 -1.43 -4.12
N ASP A 175 35.83 -2.37 -4.89
CA ASP A 175 35.03 -3.23 -5.73
C ASP A 175 34.20 -4.27 -4.94
N HIS A 176 34.63 -4.64 -3.72
CA HIS A 176 33.84 -5.49 -2.83
C HIS A 176 32.64 -4.74 -2.25
N TYR A 177 32.79 -3.45 -1.96
CA TYR A 177 31.67 -2.58 -1.59
C TYR A 177 30.62 -2.49 -2.70
N LYS A 178 31.05 -2.23 -3.94
CA LYS A 178 30.14 -2.17 -5.09
C LYS A 178 29.41 -3.50 -5.31
N LEU A 179 30.13 -4.61 -5.20
CA LEU A 179 29.54 -5.95 -5.30
C LEU A 179 28.53 -6.23 -4.16
N ALA A 180 28.82 -5.79 -2.94
CA ALA A 180 27.88 -5.92 -1.83
C ALA A 180 26.60 -5.10 -2.10
N LEU A 181 26.73 -3.88 -2.63
CA LEU A 181 25.57 -3.07 -3.01
C LEU A 181 24.77 -3.68 -4.16
N SER A 182 25.41 -4.25 -5.19
CA SER A 182 24.67 -4.92 -6.26
C SER A 182 23.87 -6.12 -5.76
N ILE A 183 24.35 -6.82 -4.72
CA ILE A 183 23.58 -7.89 -4.06
C ILE A 183 22.39 -7.32 -3.28
N VAL A 184 22.54 -6.15 -2.66
CA VAL A 184 21.41 -5.43 -2.01
C VAL A 184 20.36 -5.02 -3.05
N GLU A 185 20.77 -4.46 -4.18
CA GLU A 185 19.89 -4.09 -5.29
C GLU A 185 19.17 -5.31 -5.85
N GLN A 186 19.88 -6.40 -6.14
CA GLN A 186 19.29 -7.65 -6.62
C GLN A 186 18.25 -8.20 -5.62
N ALA A 187 18.58 -8.17 -4.32
CA ALA A 187 17.65 -8.60 -3.28
C ALA A 187 16.39 -7.71 -3.25
N ALA A 188 16.55 -6.40 -3.39
CA ALA A 188 15.46 -5.43 -3.31
C ALA A 188 14.59 -5.37 -4.58
N TYR A 189 15.17 -5.44 -5.76
CA TYR A 189 14.47 -5.15 -7.02
C TYR A 189 13.92 -6.42 -7.69
N ASP A 190 14.54 -7.58 -7.42
CA ASP A 190 14.16 -8.85 -8.03
C ASP A 190 13.50 -9.76 -6.99
N GLY A 191 14.25 -10.09 -5.92
CA GLY A 191 13.85 -11.09 -4.94
C GLY A 191 12.67 -10.66 -4.07
N MET A 192 12.74 -9.43 -3.55
CA MET A 192 11.75 -8.87 -2.63
C MET A 192 10.37 -8.75 -3.26
N ALA A 193 10.29 -8.26 -4.50
CA ALA A 193 9.00 -8.12 -5.19
C ALA A 193 8.28 -9.47 -5.31
N LYS A 194 9.01 -10.52 -5.71
CA LYS A 194 8.46 -11.86 -5.84
C LYS A 194 7.98 -12.42 -4.50
N ASP A 195 8.81 -12.37 -3.46
CA ASP A 195 8.46 -12.85 -2.12
C ASP A 195 7.26 -12.09 -1.53
N LEU A 196 7.22 -10.77 -1.72
CA LEU A 196 6.11 -9.94 -1.24
C LEU A 196 4.80 -10.31 -1.92
N LEU A 197 4.80 -10.50 -3.24
CA LEU A 197 3.61 -10.91 -4.00
C LEU A 197 3.13 -12.31 -3.61
N GLU A 198 4.05 -13.26 -3.40
CA GLU A 198 3.74 -14.62 -2.92
C GLU A 198 3.08 -14.60 -1.53
N ARG A 199 3.59 -13.79 -0.60
CA ARG A 199 2.98 -13.62 0.73
C ARG A 199 1.64 -12.92 0.66
N LEU A 200 1.51 -11.88 -0.19
CA LEU A 200 0.27 -11.14 -0.33
C LEU A 200 -0.88 -11.98 -0.87
N ALA A 201 -0.58 -12.96 -1.71
CA ALA A 201 -1.55 -13.94 -2.20
C ALA A 201 -2.20 -14.79 -1.08
N GLN A 202 -1.66 -14.75 0.15
CA GLN A 202 -2.11 -15.54 1.30
C GLN A 202 -2.71 -14.70 2.43
N VAL A 203 -2.72 -13.37 2.32
CA VAL A 203 -3.21 -12.48 3.39
C VAL A 203 -4.40 -11.65 2.94
N ASP A 204 -5.20 -11.22 3.92
CA ASP A 204 -6.40 -10.43 3.68
C ASP A 204 -6.08 -8.94 3.50
N ALA A 205 -7.08 -8.15 3.10
CA ALA A 205 -6.96 -6.71 2.84
C ALA A 205 -6.45 -5.91 4.05
N GLY A 206 -6.70 -6.37 5.28
CA GLY A 206 -6.27 -5.71 6.52
C GLY A 206 -4.78 -5.87 6.85
N HIS A 207 -4.05 -6.75 6.17
CA HIS A 207 -2.70 -7.13 6.57
C HIS A 207 -1.66 -6.01 6.31
N PRO A 208 -0.68 -5.76 7.20
CA PRO A 208 0.31 -4.68 7.04
C PRO A 208 1.21 -4.82 5.80
N LEU A 209 1.30 -6.01 5.19
CA LEU A 209 2.08 -6.23 3.97
C LEU A 209 1.61 -5.38 2.78
N TRP A 210 0.33 -4.97 2.73
CA TRP A 210 -0.13 -4.04 1.69
C TRP A 210 0.56 -2.68 1.76
N LYS A 211 0.91 -2.21 2.97
CA LYS A 211 1.73 -0.99 3.12
C LYS A 211 3.13 -1.21 2.58
N ALA A 212 3.73 -2.37 2.84
CA ALA A 212 5.05 -2.71 2.30
C ALA A 212 5.04 -2.73 0.75
N LEU A 213 3.96 -3.21 0.13
CA LEU A 213 3.81 -3.20 -1.33
C LEU A 213 3.67 -1.78 -1.89
N ALA A 214 2.86 -0.94 -1.23
CA ALA A 214 2.73 0.47 -1.60
C ALA A 214 4.09 1.17 -1.57
N LEU A 215 4.90 0.95 -0.52
CA LEU A 215 6.26 1.49 -0.44
C LEU A 215 7.19 0.90 -1.49
N ALA A 216 7.12 -0.41 -1.72
CA ALA A 216 7.94 -1.10 -2.72
C ALA A 216 7.64 -0.63 -4.15
N SER A 217 6.41 -0.19 -4.46
CA SER A 217 6.08 0.32 -5.80
C SER A 217 6.80 1.63 -6.17
N ALA A 218 7.42 2.33 -5.21
CA ALA A 218 8.29 3.46 -5.47
C ALA A 218 9.74 3.06 -5.82
N LEU A 219 10.07 1.76 -5.71
CA LEU A 219 11.38 1.22 -6.07
C LEU A 219 11.41 0.79 -7.55
N PRO A 220 12.60 0.71 -8.18
CA PRO A 220 12.75 0.24 -9.56
C PRO A 220 12.60 -1.29 -9.65
N LEU A 221 11.42 -1.82 -9.32
CA LEU A 221 11.13 -3.25 -9.37
C LEU A 221 11.13 -3.76 -10.82
N GLU A 222 11.67 -4.95 -11.05
CA GLU A 222 11.68 -5.57 -12.39
C GLU A 222 10.27 -5.98 -12.88
N LEU A 223 9.37 -6.33 -11.96
CA LEU A 223 8.04 -6.85 -12.25
C LEU A 223 6.99 -5.73 -12.26
N PRO A 224 6.53 -5.25 -13.43
CA PRO A 224 5.51 -4.20 -13.48
C PRO A 224 4.15 -4.71 -12.98
N PRO A 225 3.30 -3.85 -12.38
CA PRO A 225 2.00 -4.24 -11.82
C PRO A 225 1.12 -5.08 -12.77
N LYS A 226 1.13 -4.79 -14.07
CA LYS A 226 0.34 -5.53 -15.07
C LYS A 226 0.68 -7.02 -15.18
N ARG A 227 1.84 -7.45 -14.68
CA ARG A 227 2.30 -8.84 -14.71
C ARG A 227 2.16 -9.55 -13.35
N TRP A 228 1.65 -8.87 -12.33
CA TRP A 228 1.50 -9.48 -11.02
C TRP A 228 0.41 -10.56 -11.03
N PRO A 229 0.54 -11.60 -10.19
CA PRO A 229 -0.49 -12.63 -10.06
C PRO A 229 -1.76 -12.06 -9.39
N ALA A 230 -2.78 -12.91 -9.31
CA ALA A 230 -4.02 -12.58 -8.62
C ALA A 230 -3.82 -12.50 -7.11
N ILE A 231 -3.49 -11.31 -6.62
CA ILE A 231 -3.21 -11.05 -5.20
C ILE A 231 -4.33 -10.29 -4.51
N PHE A 232 -5.16 -9.53 -5.23
CA PHE A 232 -6.11 -8.63 -4.60
C PHE A 232 -7.36 -9.40 -4.13
N PRO A 233 -7.67 -9.41 -2.83
CA PRO A 233 -8.80 -10.18 -2.29
C PRO A 233 -10.13 -9.56 -2.72
N GLY A 234 -10.92 -10.30 -3.50
CA GLY A 234 -12.32 -10.00 -3.75
C GLY A 234 -13.26 -10.97 -3.07
N PHE A 235 -14.56 -10.75 -3.23
CA PHE A 235 -15.60 -11.56 -2.59
C PHE A 235 -15.70 -13.00 -3.12
N ASP A 236 -15.44 -13.21 -4.42
CA ASP A 236 -15.53 -14.51 -5.09
C ASP A 236 -14.16 -15.18 -5.23
N ARG A 237 -13.14 -14.40 -5.58
CA ARG A 237 -11.76 -14.85 -5.80
C ARG A 237 -10.78 -13.71 -5.61
N ARG A 238 -9.49 -14.02 -5.80
CA ARG A 238 -8.46 -13.00 -5.95
C ARG A 238 -8.38 -12.51 -7.40
N TYR A 239 -8.01 -11.24 -7.55
CA TYR A 239 -7.89 -10.57 -8.82
C TYR A 239 -6.46 -10.12 -9.08
N ALA A 240 -6.01 -10.27 -10.33
CA ALA A 240 -4.77 -9.68 -10.80
C ALA A 240 -4.99 -8.20 -11.14
N PRO A 241 -3.96 -7.34 -11.06
CA PRO A 241 -4.12 -5.93 -11.42
C PRO A 241 -4.65 -5.71 -12.84
N ALA A 242 -4.30 -6.59 -13.79
CA ALA A 242 -4.77 -6.50 -15.17
C ALA A 242 -6.28 -6.72 -15.33
N GLU A 243 -6.95 -7.31 -14.33
CA GLU A 243 -8.40 -7.56 -14.31
C GLU A 243 -9.17 -6.39 -13.71
N LEU A 244 -8.48 -5.43 -13.09
CA LEU A 244 -9.10 -4.30 -12.40
C LEU A 244 -9.37 -3.13 -13.34
N ASN A 245 -10.51 -2.49 -13.13
CA ASN A 245 -10.82 -1.21 -13.75
C ASN A 245 -10.11 -0.07 -13.01
N GLN A 246 -9.88 1.06 -13.68
CA GLN A 246 -9.34 2.28 -13.08
C GLN A 246 -10.09 2.68 -11.79
N MET A 247 -11.41 2.58 -11.82
CA MET A 247 -12.27 2.71 -10.64
C MET A 247 -12.56 1.31 -10.08
N VAL A 248 -11.93 1.00 -8.95
CA VAL A 248 -12.01 -0.28 -8.26
C VAL A 248 -13.12 -0.21 -7.22
N LEU A 249 -14.06 -1.16 -7.25
CA LEU A 249 -15.14 -1.20 -6.28
C LEU A 249 -14.73 -2.03 -5.07
N TYR A 250 -15.12 -1.60 -3.87
CA TYR A 250 -14.91 -2.38 -2.65
C TYR A 250 -16.14 -2.37 -1.74
N ALA A 251 -16.26 -3.41 -0.92
CA ALA A 251 -17.22 -3.50 0.17
C ALA A 251 -16.62 -4.32 1.33
N ASP A 252 -17.09 -4.10 2.54
CA ASP A 252 -16.65 -4.83 3.73
C ASP A 252 -17.52 -6.06 4.05
N GLN A 253 -18.74 -6.10 3.51
CA GLN A 253 -19.71 -7.16 3.68
C GLN A 253 -20.42 -7.48 2.35
N PRO A 254 -20.92 -8.72 2.18
CA PRO A 254 -21.74 -9.07 1.03
C PRO A 254 -23.07 -8.31 1.09
N GLY A 255 -23.70 -8.15 -0.06
CA GLY A 255 -25.00 -7.51 -0.20
C GLY A 255 -25.49 -7.57 -1.63
N GLU A 256 -26.75 -7.21 -1.85
CA GLU A 256 -27.43 -7.32 -3.15
C GLU A 256 -26.63 -6.70 -4.31
N LEU A 257 -26.10 -5.47 -4.12
CA LEU A 257 -25.27 -4.83 -5.14
C LEU A 257 -23.97 -5.59 -5.42
N VAL A 258 -23.36 -6.19 -4.39
CA VAL A 258 -22.14 -6.99 -4.56
C VAL A 258 -22.47 -8.27 -5.33
N ASP A 259 -23.54 -8.97 -4.96
CA ASP A 259 -23.96 -10.21 -5.62
C ASP A 259 -24.26 -9.99 -7.11
N GLU A 260 -24.99 -8.92 -7.44
CA GLU A 260 -25.30 -8.56 -8.82
C GLU A 260 -24.04 -8.13 -9.62
N LEU A 261 -23.11 -7.40 -8.99
CA LEU A 261 -21.84 -7.05 -9.63
C LEU A 261 -21.00 -8.29 -9.94
N LEU A 262 -20.96 -9.26 -9.03
CA LEU A 262 -20.25 -10.52 -9.22
C LEU A 262 -20.91 -11.38 -10.32
N ALA A 263 -22.25 -11.39 -10.38
CA ALA A 263 -23.00 -12.06 -11.46
C ALA A 263 -22.68 -11.46 -12.84
N ASP A 264 -22.44 -10.16 -12.92
CA ASP A 264 -21.96 -9.45 -14.11
C ASP A 264 -20.43 -9.51 -14.32
N HIS A 265 -19.73 -10.38 -13.57
CA HIS A 265 -18.27 -10.56 -13.62
C HIS A 265 -17.45 -9.29 -13.32
N GLN A 266 -18.00 -8.35 -12.54
CA GLN A 266 -17.28 -7.16 -12.11
C GLN A 266 -16.51 -7.43 -10.81
N PRO A 267 -15.19 -7.13 -10.78
CA PRO A 267 -14.40 -7.28 -9.56
C PRO A 267 -14.89 -6.37 -8.44
N VAL A 268 -15.15 -6.95 -7.25
CA VAL A 268 -15.42 -6.22 -6.01
C VAL A 268 -14.44 -6.68 -4.95
N MET A 269 -13.63 -5.76 -4.43
CA MET A 269 -12.63 -6.04 -3.40
C MET A 269 -13.30 -6.21 -2.03
N LEU A 270 -12.85 -7.21 -1.27
CA LEU A 270 -13.25 -7.42 0.12
C LEU A 270 -12.34 -6.57 1.01
N ALA A 271 -12.80 -5.38 1.41
CA ALA A 271 -11.99 -4.43 2.18
C ALA A 271 -12.87 -3.45 2.97
N THR A 272 -12.37 -3.03 4.14
CA THR A 272 -12.92 -1.89 4.89
C THR A 272 -12.33 -0.58 4.39
N LYS A 273 -13.00 0.54 4.68
CA LYS A 273 -12.58 1.90 4.27
C LYS A 273 -11.14 2.25 4.69
N ASP A 274 -10.70 1.79 5.85
CA ASP A 274 -9.35 2.05 6.39
C ASP A 274 -8.33 0.93 6.06
N SER A 275 -8.69 0.03 5.15
CA SER A 275 -7.85 -1.10 4.78
C SER A 275 -6.55 -0.63 4.10
N PRO A 276 -5.38 -1.15 4.53
CA PRO A 276 -4.11 -0.87 3.86
C PRO A 276 -4.06 -1.26 2.37
N LEU A 277 -4.89 -2.20 1.95
CA LEU A 277 -5.08 -2.55 0.54
C LEU A 277 -5.56 -1.34 -0.29
N LEU A 278 -6.51 -0.56 0.22
CA LEU A 278 -7.08 0.57 -0.53
C LEU A 278 -6.03 1.66 -0.76
N SER A 279 -5.23 1.99 0.26
CA SER A 279 -4.10 2.91 0.09
C SER A 279 -3.05 2.37 -0.90
N CYS A 280 -2.83 1.05 -0.91
CA CYS A 280 -1.94 0.44 -1.90
C CYS A 280 -2.49 0.58 -3.33
N LEU A 281 -3.79 0.37 -3.53
CA LEU A 281 -4.45 0.57 -4.82
C LEU A 281 -4.32 2.02 -5.31
N GLU A 282 -4.47 3.01 -4.44
CA GLU A 282 -4.28 4.43 -4.76
C GLU A 282 -2.86 4.74 -5.23
N VAL A 283 -1.85 4.22 -4.53
CA VAL A 283 -0.43 4.39 -4.91
C VAL A 283 -0.14 3.74 -6.27
N LEU A 284 -0.79 2.62 -6.57
CA LEU A 284 -0.72 1.96 -7.89
C LEU A 284 -1.53 2.69 -8.97
N GLY A 285 -2.17 3.81 -8.62
CA GLY A 285 -2.89 4.69 -9.52
C GLY A 285 -4.36 4.33 -9.72
N TYR A 286 -4.94 3.41 -8.97
CA TYR A 286 -6.37 3.11 -9.00
C TYR A 286 -7.19 4.09 -8.15
N GLN A 287 -8.50 4.12 -8.37
CA GLN A 287 -9.45 4.92 -7.60
C GLN A 287 -10.43 3.97 -6.88
N PRO A 288 -10.12 3.51 -5.66
CA PRO A 288 -11.03 2.69 -4.90
C PRO A 288 -12.28 3.50 -4.49
N GLN A 289 -13.46 2.93 -4.71
CA GLN A 289 -14.74 3.52 -4.28
C GLN A 289 -15.63 2.47 -3.64
N PRO A 290 -16.35 2.82 -2.56
CA PRO A 290 -17.28 1.89 -1.94
C PRO A 290 -18.47 1.64 -2.88
N VAL A 291 -18.90 0.38 -2.96
CA VAL A 291 -20.01 -0.05 -3.84
C VAL A 291 -21.27 0.79 -3.59
N GLU A 292 -21.58 1.08 -2.34
CA GLU A 292 -22.78 1.83 -1.93
C GLU A 292 -22.80 3.31 -2.35
N GLU A 293 -21.64 3.90 -2.64
CA GLU A 293 -21.54 5.28 -3.14
C GLU A 293 -21.44 5.34 -4.67
N ALA A 294 -20.87 4.30 -5.28
CA ALA A 294 -20.51 4.30 -6.71
C ALA A 294 -21.53 3.58 -7.60
N VAL A 295 -22.37 2.72 -7.04
CA VAL A 295 -23.27 1.82 -7.81
C VAL A 295 -24.69 1.87 -7.26
N PHE A 296 -25.67 1.73 -8.15
CA PHE A 296 -27.07 1.57 -7.81
C PHE A 296 -27.73 0.49 -8.67
N LEU A 297 -28.84 -0.05 -8.18
CA LEU A 297 -29.70 -1.00 -8.88
C LEU A 297 -31.10 -0.39 -8.99
N ALA A 298 -31.61 -0.30 -10.22
CA ALA A 298 -32.95 0.19 -10.50
C ALA A 298 -33.75 -0.88 -11.24
N ALA A 299 -34.84 -1.33 -10.65
CA ALA A 299 -35.74 -2.30 -11.25
C ALA A 299 -36.88 -1.60 -12.01
N GLY A 300 -37.28 -2.19 -13.13
CA GLY A 300 -38.47 -1.77 -13.86
C GLY A 300 -39.74 -1.96 -13.03
N GLN A 301 -40.66 -1.00 -13.09
CA GLN A 301 -41.92 -1.05 -12.36
C GLN A 301 -43.10 -1.11 -13.32
N PRO A 302 -44.17 -1.87 -13.02
CA PRO A 302 -45.39 -1.81 -13.81
C PRO A 302 -45.99 -0.41 -13.72
N ALA A 303 -46.40 0.14 -14.88
CA ALA A 303 -47.00 1.46 -14.97
C ALA A 303 -48.43 1.40 -15.52
N GLY A 304 -49.33 2.13 -14.86
CA GLY A 304 -50.68 2.39 -15.37
C GLY A 304 -50.66 3.13 -16.71
N ALA A 305 -51.81 3.14 -17.40
CA ALA A 305 -51.94 3.76 -18.72
C ALA A 305 -51.52 5.24 -18.72
N LYS A 306 -51.98 6.02 -17.72
CA LYS A 306 -51.65 7.44 -17.56
C LYS A 306 -50.13 7.70 -17.49
N THR A 307 -49.42 6.90 -16.69
CA THR A 307 -47.97 6.99 -16.53
C THR A 307 -47.24 6.70 -17.85
N ARG A 308 -47.61 5.62 -18.55
CA ARG A 308 -47.02 5.26 -19.85
C ARG A 308 -47.25 6.35 -20.89
N GLU A 309 -48.44 6.92 -20.89
CA GLU A 309 -48.84 8.02 -21.76
C GLU A 309 -48.05 9.32 -21.51
N LEU A 310 -47.78 9.65 -20.24
CA LEU A 310 -46.97 10.81 -19.86
C LEU A 310 -45.50 10.61 -20.22
N LEU A 311 -44.93 9.44 -19.89
CA LEU A 311 -43.55 9.08 -20.22
C LEU A 311 -43.32 9.03 -21.73
N GLY A 312 -44.24 8.44 -22.50
CA GLY A 312 -44.13 8.39 -23.97
C GLY A 312 -44.14 9.78 -24.61
N ALA A 313 -45.00 10.68 -24.11
CA ALA A 313 -45.03 12.06 -24.58
C ALA A 313 -43.75 12.83 -24.19
N ALA A 314 -43.22 12.63 -22.98
CA ALA A 314 -41.95 13.22 -22.57
C ALA A 314 -40.76 12.67 -23.38
N LEU A 315 -40.78 11.39 -23.74
CA LEU A 315 -39.75 10.77 -24.58
C LEU A 315 -39.73 11.38 -25.98
N ALA A 316 -40.89 11.70 -26.55
CA ALA A 316 -40.94 12.39 -27.84
C ALA A 316 -40.26 13.77 -27.81
N VAL A 317 -40.21 14.43 -26.63
CA VAL A 317 -39.48 15.68 -26.42
C VAL A 317 -37.98 15.43 -26.25
N LEU A 318 -37.63 14.41 -25.47
CA LEU A 318 -36.26 14.11 -25.07
C LEU A 318 -35.48 13.27 -26.08
N GLY A 319 -36.15 12.64 -27.05
CA GLY A 319 -35.52 11.76 -28.04
C GLY A 319 -34.48 12.45 -28.91
N SER A 320 -34.63 13.76 -29.16
CA SER A 320 -33.63 14.59 -29.85
C SER A 320 -32.35 14.81 -29.04
N HIS A 321 -32.35 14.47 -27.75
CA HIS A 321 -31.27 14.65 -26.79
C HIS A 321 -30.60 13.30 -26.43
N GLY A 322 -30.68 12.30 -27.31
CA GLY A 322 -29.98 11.02 -27.15
C GLY A 322 -30.60 10.03 -26.15
N ILE A 323 -31.66 10.40 -25.43
CA ILE A 323 -32.44 9.50 -24.59
C ILE A 323 -33.32 8.63 -25.49
N LYS A 324 -33.11 7.32 -25.48
CA LYS A 324 -33.83 6.38 -26.35
C LYS A 324 -35.08 5.80 -25.70
N ARG A 325 -35.08 5.66 -24.37
CA ARG A 325 -36.17 5.06 -23.60
C ARG A 325 -36.40 5.82 -22.30
N LEU A 326 -37.68 6.02 -21.97
CA LEU A 326 -38.12 6.44 -20.64
C LEU A 326 -38.93 5.30 -20.04
N GLU A 327 -38.51 4.82 -18.89
CA GLU A 327 -39.14 3.67 -18.25
C GLU A 327 -39.49 3.96 -16.79
N PRO A 328 -40.66 3.50 -16.33
CA PRO A 328 -40.98 3.52 -14.92
C PRO A 328 -40.01 2.60 -14.16
N CYS A 329 -39.39 3.10 -13.11
CA CYS A 329 -38.49 2.30 -12.28
C CYS A 329 -38.65 2.60 -10.80
N ARG A 330 -37.96 1.81 -9.98
CA ARG A 330 -37.69 2.05 -8.56
C ARG A 330 -36.22 1.75 -8.30
N VAL A 331 -35.52 2.64 -7.59
CA VAL A 331 -34.17 2.34 -7.10
C VAL A 331 -34.29 1.45 -5.88
N GLU A 332 -33.81 0.21 -5.99
CA GLU A 332 -33.85 -0.79 -4.92
C GLU A 332 -32.68 -0.55 -3.96
N SER A 333 -31.49 -0.41 -4.53
CA SER A 333 -30.22 -0.27 -3.82
C SER A 333 -29.34 0.81 -4.45
N GLY A 334 -28.51 1.49 -3.65
CA GLY A 334 -27.65 2.59 -4.09
C GLY A 334 -27.63 3.78 -3.13
N PRO A 335 -26.86 4.84 -3.45
CA PRO A 335 -26.65 5.95 -2.54
C PRO A 335 -27.92 6.80 -2.34
N PRO A 336 -28.04 7.50 -1.20
CA PRO A 336 -29.22 8.32 -0.89
C PRO A 336 -29.55 9.34 -1.98
N SER A 337 -28.53 9.98 -2.56
CA SER A 337 -28.68 10.97 -3.65
C SER A 337 -29.37 10.40 -4.89
N ILE A 338 -29.18 9.10 -5.17
CA ILE A 338 -29.81 8.41 -6.28
C ILE A 338 -31.23 7.95 -5.91
N LYS A 339 -31.41 7.43 -4.70
CA LYS A 339 -32.74 7.04 -4.19
C LYS A 339 -33.72 8.21 -4.15
N GLU A 340 -33.23 9.41 -3.85
CA GLU A 340 -34.02 10.64 -3.80
C GLU A 340 -34.16 11.36 -5.16
N SER A 341 -33.50 10.87 -6.21
CA SER A 341 -33.59 11.50 -7.53
C SER A 341 -34.93 11.16 -8.22
N LEU A 342 -35.52 12.12 -8.94
CA LEU A 342 -36.69 11.83 -9.79
C LEU A 342 -36.38 10.78 -10.87
N SER A 343 -35.12 10.72 -11.33
CA SER A 343 -34.73 9.83 -12.42
C SER A 343 -33.27 9.39 -12.35
N VAL A 344 -32.98 8.25 -12.96
CA VAL A 344 -31.65 7.63 -12.99
C VAL A 344 -31.31 7.21 -14.42
N ALA A 345 -30.13 7.60 -14.91
CA ALA A 345 -29.65 7.16 -16.21
C ALA A 345 -29.01 5.78 -16.07
N CYS A 346 -29.42 4.85 -16.92
CA CYS A 346 -28.93 3.47 -16.89
C CYS A 346 -28.82 2.91 -18.32
N ARG A 347 -28.02 1.87 -18.47
CA ARG A 347 -27.94 1.13 -19.74
C ARG A 347 -29.06 0.12 -19.86
N GLU A 348 -29.42 -0.49 -18.74
CA GLU A 348 -30.41 -1.54 -18.61
C GLU A 348 -30.98 -1.48 -17.19
N LEU A 349 -32.30 -1.67 -17.05
CA LEU A 349 -32.94 -1.81 -15.75
C LEU A 349 -32.78 -3.24 -15.26
N GLY A 350 -32.65 -3.42 -13.94
CA GLY A 350 -32.38 -4.72 -13.31
C GLY A 350 -30.90 -5.12 -13.36
N ARG A 351 -29.99 -4.23 -13.77
CA ARG A 351 -28.55 -4.44 -13.67
C ARG A 351 -27.86 -3.33 -12.87
N PRO A 352 -26.74 -3.63 -12.17
CA PRO A 352 -25.95 -2.62 -11.49
C PRO A 352 -25.46 -1.53 -12.45
N CYS A 353 -25.72 -0.28 -12.10
CA CYS A 353 -25.33 0.90 -12.87
C CYS A 353 -24.42 1.78 -12.02
N ARG A 354 -23.38 2.35 -12.65
CA ARG A 354 -22.48 3.29 -11.98
C ARG A 354 -23.14 4.66 -11.88
N VAL A 355 -22.98 5.31 -10.73
CA VAL A 355 -23.43 6.69 -10.52
C VAL A 355 -22.73 7.61 -11.52
N GLY A 356 -23.51 8.47 -12.19
CA GLY A 356 -23.00 9.36 -13.22
C GLY A 356 -22.65 8.68 -14.55
N SER A 357 -22.77 7.36 -14.66
CA SER A 357 -22.65 6.70 -15.96
C SER A 357 -23.90 7.01 -16.79
N GLY A 358 -23.73 7.81 -17.85
CA GLY A 358 -24.80 8.07 -18.79
C GLY A 358 -25.29 6.77 -19.45
N GLY A 359 -26.55 6.77 -19.86
CA GLY A 359 -27.17 5.62 -20.52
C GLY A 359 -28.32 6.03 -21.44
N PRO A 360 -28.65 5.21 -22.44
CA PRO A 360 -29.77 5.48 -23.35
C PRO A 360 -31.14 5.32 -22.69
N ILE A 361 -31.21 4.72 -21.51
CA ILE A 361 -32.44 4.54 -20.73
C ILE A 361 -32.42 5.52 -19.57
N LEU A 362 -33.52 6.27 -19.41
CA LEU A 362 -33.74 7.09 -18.25
C LEU A 362 -34.91 6.49 -17.45
N GLY A 363 -34.56 5.86 -16.33
CA GLY A 363 -35.52 5.30 -15.38
C GLY A 363 -36.15 6.44 -14.57
N VAL A 364 -37.47 6.53 -14.57
CA VAL A 364 -38.22 7.55 -13.82
C VAL A 364 -38.86 6.89 -12.60
N GLN A 365 -38.53 7.40 -11.43
CA GLN A 365 -39.04 6.89 -10.16
C GLN A 365 -40.49 7.30 -9.98
N VAL A 366 -41.42 6.42 -10.35
CA VAL A 366 -42.85 6.77 -10.41
C VAL A 366 -43.45 7.06 -9.04
N GLU A 367 -42.90 6.51 -7.97
CA GLU A 367 -43.32 6.79 -6.58
C GLU A 367 -42.77 8.11 -6.05
N HIS A 368 -41.84 8.74 -6.76
CA HIS A 368 -41.24 10.01 -6.34
C HIS A 368 -42.33 11.10 -6.25
N LYS A 369 -42.32 11.86 -5.14
CA LYS A 369 -43.34 12.89 -4.84
C LYS A 369 -43.57 13.85 -6.01
N THR A 370 -42.50 14.28 -6.66
CA THR A 370 -42.61 15.18 -7.82
C THR A 370 -43.26 14.52 -9.02
N PHE A 371 -43.03 13.22 -9.26
CA PHE A 371 -43.71 12.51 -10.34
C PHE A 371 -45.21 12.39 -10.07
N GLN A 372 -45.60 12.12 -8.82
CA GLN A 372 -47.00 12.07 -8.41
C GLN A 372 -47.70 13.44 -8.58
N GLN A 373 -47.00 14.53 -8.29
CA GLN A 373 -47.50 15.88 -8.58
C GLN A 373 -47.66 16.14 -10.08
N LEU A 374 -46.74 15.65 -10.91
CA LEU A 374 -46.84 15.76 -12.36
C LEU A 374 -48.01 14.96 -12.92
N LEU A 375 -48.32 13.78 -12.34
CA LEU A 375 -49.52 13.02 -12.70
C LEU A 375 -50.80 13.80 -12.35
N ALA A 376 -50.87 14.44 -11.17
CA ALA A 376 -52.01 15.28 -10.79
C ALA A 376 -52.17 16.50 -11.71
N ILE A 377 -51.05 17.12 -12.13
CA ILE A 377 -51.09 18.20 -13.13
C ILE A 377 -51.58 17.65 -14.47
N ALA A 378 -51.18 16.45 -14.87
CA ALA A 378 -51.56 15.84 -16.14
C ALA A 378 -53.08 15.59 -16.25
N ASP A 379 -53.78 15.44 -15.12
CA ASP A 379 -55.24 15.33 -15.10
C ASP A 379 -55.95 16.65 -15.47
N HIS A 380 -55.26 17.79 -15.38
CA HIS A 380 -55.81 19.12 -15.68
C HIS A 380 -55.17 19.76 -16.93
N ASP A 381 -53.85 19.64 -17.09
CA ASP A 381 -53.06 20.21 -18.20
C ASP A 381 -51.91 19.25 -18.54
N ARG A 382 -52.23 18.23 -19.34
CA ARG A 382 -51.26 17.23 -19.80
C ARG A 382 -50.07 17.83 -20.56
N PRO A 383 -50.23 18.77 -21.51
CA PRO A 383 -49.09 19.44 -22.14
C PRO A 383 -48.14 20.11 -21.16
N MET A 384 -48.66 20.75 -20.10
CA MET A 384 -47.82 21.35 -19.05
C MET A 384 -47.07 20.28 -18.26
N ALA A 385 -47.73 19.19 -17.87
CA ALA A 385 -47.07 18.09 -17.16
C ALA A 385 -45.93 17.46 -17.98
N VAL A 386 -46.15 17.23 -19.28
CA VAL A 386 -45.12 16.72 -20.21
C VAL A 386 -43.93 17.68 -20.29
N TYR A 387 -44.20 18.98 -20.44
CA TYR A 387 -43.16 20.01 -20.51
C TYR A 387 -42.33 20.07 -19.23
N LEU A 388 -42.98 20.09 -18.06
CA LEU A 388 -42.29 20.13 -16.77
C LEU A 388 -41.45 18.88 -16.55
N LEU A 389 -41.99 17.69 -16.86
CA LEU A 389 -41.25 16.44 -16.75
C LEU A 389 -40.02 16.45 -17.67
N ALA A 390 -40.19 16.71 -18.96
CA ALA A 390 -39.09 16.75 -19.93
C ALA A 390 -38.02 17.76 -19.52
N ARG A 391 -38.42 18.95 -19.03
CA ARG A 391 -37.49 19.96 -18.53
C ARG A 391 -36.71 19.49 -17.31
N MET A 392 -37.37 18.89 -16.33
CA MET A 392 -36.71 18.38 -15.13
C MET A 392 -35.70 17.27 -15.46
N LEU A 393 -36.09 16.33 -16.33
CA LEU A 393 -35.24 15.25 -16.78
C LEU A 393 -34.05 15.76 -17.62
N GLY A 394 -34.29 16.71 -18.53
CA GLY A 394 -33.24 17.33 -19.34
C GLY A 394 -32.21 18.10 -18.51
N LEU A 395 -32.67 18.85 -17.50
CA LEU A 395 -31.79 19.58 -16.58
C LEU A 395 -30.97 18.63 -15.69
N ALA A 396 -31.60 17.59 -15.15
CA ALA A 396 -30.94 16.62 -14.28
C ALA A 396 -29.80 15.85 -14.98
N HIS A 397 -29.87 15.71 -16.31
CA HIS A 397 -28.89 14.97 -17.11
C HIS A 397 -28.06 15.86 -18.04
N GLY A 398 -28.04 17.18 -17.81
CA GLY A 398 -27.15 18.11 -18.51
C GLY A 398 -27.43 18.27 -20.01
N GLN A 399 -28.64 17.95 -20.47
CA GLN A 399 -29.02 17.90 -21.88
C GLN A 399 -29.67 19.20 -22.40
N THR A 400 -30.04 20.14 -21.53
CA THR A 400 -30.77 21.35 -21.95
C THR A 400 -29.96 22.63 -21.72
N ASP A 401 -29.37 23.14 -22.81
CA ASP A 401 -28.90 24.53 -22.89
C ASP A 401 -30.06 25.48 -23.24
N ARG A 402 -29.86 26.80 -23.12
CA ARG A 402 -30.90 27.84 -23.29
C ARG A 402 -31.72 27.74 -24.59
N ALA A 403 -31.13 27.22 -25.66
CA ALA A 403 -31.80 27.00 -26.96
C ALA A 403 -32.86 25.88 -26.91
N GLY A 404 -32.66 24.81 -26.12
CA GLY A 404 -33.63 23.74 -25.96
C GLY A 404 -34.92 24.18 -25.26
N LEU A 405 -34.86 25.26 -24.47
CA LEU A 405 -36.03 25.86 -23.81
C LEU A 405 -37.01 26.51 -24.79
N GLU A 406 -36.52 27.12 -25.88
CA GLU A 406 -37.37 27.73 -26.91
C GLU A 406 -38.08 26.67 -27.75
N ASP A 407 -37.37 25.59 -28.09
CA ASP A 407 -37.95 24.44 -28.78
C ASP A 407 -39.03 23.74 -27.93
N MET A 408 -38.83 23.63 -26.61
CA MET A 408 -39.82 23.05 -25.70
C MET A 408 -41.08 23.93 -25.54
N LEU A 409 -40.95 25.27 -25.59
CA LEU A 409 -42.10 26.17 -25.62
C LEU A 409 -42.89 26.07 -26.93
N SER A 410 -42.20 25.87 -28.06
CA SER A 410 -42.84 25.56 -29.34
C SER A 410 -43.62 24.23 -29.27
N LEU A 411 -43.08 23.25 -28.52
CA LEU A 411 -43.68 21.95 -28.34
C LEU A 411 -44.95 22.01 -27.47
N ARG A 412 -44.99 22.87 -26.46
CA ARG A 412 -46.23 23.17 -25.71
C ARG A 412 -47.33 23.70 -26.64
N ARG A 413 -46.99 24.59 -27.58
CA ARG A 413 -47.95 25.10 -28.57
C ARG A 413 -48.45 23.99 -29.51
N LYS A 414 -47.56 23.08 -29.92
CA LYS A 414 -47.92 21.90 -30.73
C LYS A 414 -48.81 20.90 -29.98
N LEU A 415 -48.51 20.61 -28.71
CA LEU A 415 -49.28 19.69 -27.87
C LEU A 415 -50.64 20.27 -27.42
N ALA A 416 -50.77 21.60 -27.33
CA ALA A 416 -52.02 22.29 -27.00
C ALA A 416 -52.95 22.50 -28.21
N SER A 417 -52.49 22.19 -29.43
CA SER A 417 -53.30 22.34 -30.64
C SER A 417 -54.19 21.09 -30.84
N PRO A 418 -55.52 21.23 -31.05
CA PRO A 418 -56.38 20.07 -31.34
C PRO A 418 -55.92 19.39 -32.64
N PRO A 419 -56.09 18.05 -32.78
CA PRO A 419 -55.73 17.36 -34.01
C PRO A 419 -56.46 18.02 -35.20
N PRO A 420 -55.80 18.21 -36.36
CA PRO A 420 -56.44 18.81 -37.52
C PRO A 420 -57.70 18.00 -37.85
N ALA A 421 -58.84 18.69 -37.90
CA ALA A 421 -60.11 18.07 -38.24
C ALA A 421 -59.96 17.32 -39.57
N LEU A 422 -60.23 16.01 -39.57
CA LEU A 422 -60.39 15.22 -40.78
C LEU A 422 -61.36 15.95 -41.69
N SER A 423 -60.86 16.50 -42.80
CA SER A 423 -61.68 17.14 -43.81
C SER A 423 -62.62 16.09 -44.39
N VAL A 424 -63.87 16.07 -43.93
CA VAL A 424 -64.96 15.37 -44.59
C VAL A 424 -65.06 15.95 -45.99
N GLY A 425 -64.65 15.16 -46.98
CA GLY A 425 -64.76 15.52 -48.38
C GLY A 425 -66.22 15.81 -48.71
N LYS A 426 -66.53 17.08 -48.98
CA LYS A 426 -67.77 17.45 -49.68
C LYS A 426 -67.69 16.89 -51.09
N GLY A 427 -68.34 15.74 -51.30
CA GLY A 427 -68.72 15.27 -52.63
C GLY A 427 -69.58 16.35 -53.30
N LYS A 428 -69.12 16.77 -54.48
CA LYS A 428 -69.85 17.65 -55.40
C LYS A 428 -71.05 16.89 -56.00
N LYS A 429 -72.05 17.69 -56.37
CA LYS A 429 -73.26 17.36 -57.13
C LYS A 429 -73.06 16.37 -58.27
#